data_AF-A0A1X9SYP3-F1
#
_entry.id   AF-A0A1X9SYP3-F1
#
_cell.length_a   1.000
_cell.length_b   1.000
_cell.length_c   1.000
_cell.angle_alpha   90.00
_cell.angle_beta   90.00
_cell.angle_gamma   90.00
#
_symmetry.space_group_name_H-M   'P 1'
#
loop_
_entity.id
_entity.type
_entity.pdbx_description
1 polymer ?
#
loop_
_entity_poly.entity_id
_entity_poly.type
_entity_poly.pdbx_seq_one_letter_code
_entity_poly.pdbx_strand_id
1 'polypeptide(L)'
;MSSNKFIIYFALFITALNYKFFEFAFDSVGFTDNAILLLSLPVLFFSLVVFIFSLLFLPYITKALAIFLTIIGVVGAYFMNAYSVIIDSEMIRNALQTDAKEVNDLLNLNMIFWVALAAIAIFLIIKVKITKTNILKALKYRSLLCATSLILFGVIFASLSKDYIPFFRTYNQIRFYTTPFYPLYSANKYINSLAPKAEFKEIGLDASMQTDQKMLFVFVAGETARAANYSLNGYEINDTNPYSKANEMLSFSKFSSCGTSTAISLPCMFSNLNRDNFSVNAASNMSNVLDVLKTAGVKVSWIGNNSGSCKGICTRLDDIKDFGGDSYDGVMLQEIKSQIQNAKDSSLIVVHLQGSHGPTYFKRYPKEFAKFSPTCDTATLKNCTYQEIVNTYDNTILYTDYIINQIVDMLEQSDMQTGLFYVSDHGESLGENGVYLHGAPYFLAPDFQTKVPAMLWLEDKNQLENLKNIKDNSFSHDNIFHTILGFFDIQTSIYDKNLDIIN
;
A
#
# COMPACT_ATOMS: atom_id res chain seq x y z
N MET A 1 36.19 8.23 -25.60
CA MET A 1 36.25 8.55 -24.15
C MET A 1 36.88 7.37 -23.40
N SER A 2 37.74 7.61 -22.40
CA SER A 2 38.30 6.51 -21.58
C SER A 2 37.22 5.90 -20.67
N SER A 3 37.38 4.65 -20.27
CA SER A 3 36.41 3.99 -19.38
C SER A 3 36.28 4.70 -18.03
N ASN A 4 37.37 5.20 -17.46
CA ASN A 4 37.32 5.98 -16.20
C ASN A 4 36.55 7.30 -16.35
N LYS A 5 36.70 8.01 -17.48
CA LYS A 5 35.92 9.22 -17.75
C LYS A 5 34.43 8.91 -17.86
N PHE A 6 34.08 7.80 -18.51
CA PHE A 6 32.68 7.33 -18.56
C PHE A 6 32.11 7.09 -17.16
N ILE A 7 32.85 6.40 -16.29
CA ILE A 7 32.43 6.15 -14.89
C ILE A 7 32.18 7.44 -14.14
N ILE A 8 33.10 8.40 -14.22
CA ILE A 8 32.98 9.68 -13.52
C ILE A 8 31.72 10.43 -13.96
N TYR A 9 31.48 10.55 -15.27
CA TYR A 9 30.28 11.22 -15.78
C TYR A 9 28.99 10.47 -15.44
N PHE A 10 29.01 9.15 -15.51
CA PHE A 10 27.84 8.35 -15.16
C PHE A 10 27.54 8.40 -13.65
N ALA A 11 28.58 8.37 -12.81
CA ALA A 11 28.44 8.57 -11.37
C ALA A 11 27.88 9.96 -11.03
N LEU A 12 28.27 10.99 -11.78
CA LEU A 12 27.73 12.34 -11.62
C LEU A 12 26.25 12.39 -11.98
N PHE A 13 25.86 11.76 -13.10
CA PHE A 13 24.45 11.63 -13.50
C PHE A 13 23.63 10.91 -12.42
N ILE A 14 24.09 9.76 -11.92
CA ILE A 14 23.41 9.03 -10.84
C ILE A 14 23.35 9.86 -9.56
N THR A 15 24.43 10.55 -9.19
CA THR A 15 24.42 11.44 -8.02
C THR A 15 23.36 12.53 -8.17
N ALA A 16 23.29 13.21 -9.32
CA ALA A 16 22.27 14.24 -9.57
C ALA A 16 20.83 13.67 -9.53
N LEU A 17 20.65 12.44 -10.00
CA LEU A 17 19.36 11.74 -9.96
C LEU A 17 18.87 11.44 -8.53
N ASN A 18 19.79 11.39 -7.55
CA ASN A 18 19.50 11.21 -6.13
C ASN A 18 19.16 12.52 -5.39
N TYR A 19 18.65 13.54 -6.08
CA TYR A 19 18.32 14.82 -5.44
C TYR A 19 17.33 14.68 -4.27
N LYS A 20 16.36 13.75 -4.32
CA LYS A 20 15.44 13.47 -3.20
C LYS A 20 16.13 12.97 -1.94
N PHE A 21 17.23 12.23 -2.09
CA PHE A 21 18.07 11.83 -0.96
C PHE A 21 18.73 13.06 -0.30
N PHE A 22 19.18 14.04 -1.10
CA PHE A 22 19.77 15.27 -0.57
C PHE A 22 18.73 16.25 -0.02
N GLU A 23 17.56 16.34 -0.64
CA GLU A 23 16.41 17.13 -0.16
C GLU A 23 15.97 16.64 1.22
N PHE A 24 15.80 15.31 1.37
CA PHE A 24 15.47 14.71 2.67
C PHE A 24 16.52 15.06 3.74
N ALA A 25 17.82 15.02 3.39
CA ALA A 25 18.88 15.41 4.32
C ALA A 25 18.76 16.89 4.70
N PHE A 26 18.50 17.77 3.73
CA PHE A 26 18.36 19.20 3.94
C PHE A 26 17.19 19.52 4.88
N ASP A 27 16.03 18.90 4.65
CA ASP A 27 14.81 19.11 5.43
C ASP A 27 14.92 18.54 6.85
N SER A 28 15.72 17.48 7.05
CA SER A 28 15.83 16.78 8.32
C SER A 28 16.67 17.51 9.38
N VAL A 29 17.75 18.20 8.99
CA VAL A 29 18.74 18.75 9.94
C VAL A 29 18.89 20.27 9.89
N GLY A 30 18.26 20.94 8.91
CA GLY A 30 18.34 22.39 8.73
C GLY A 30 19.72 22.89 8.27
N PHE A 31 19.74 23.80 7.29
CA PHE A 31 21.00 24.23 6.66
C PHE A 31 21.93 25.03 7.57
N THR A 32 21.37 25.88 8.43
CA THR A 32 22.13 26.87 9.22
C THR A 32 23.10 26.24 10.21
N ASP A 33 22.70 25.10 10.80
CA ASP A 33 23.48 24.45 11.87
C ASP A 33 24.40 23.35 11.32
N ASN A 34 24.12 22.84 10.11
CA ASN A 34 24.77 21.64 9.55
C ASN A 34 25.29 21.83 8.11
N ALA A 35 25.62 23.07 7.71
CA ALA A 35 26.02 23.39 6.33
C ALA A 35 27.18 22.52 5.81
N ILE A 36 28.20 22.23 6.65
CA ILE A 36 29.36 21.41 6.26
C ILE A 36 28.95 19.97 5.97
N LEU A 37 28.06 19.39 6.80
CA LEU A 37 27.51 18.05 6.59
C LEU A 37 26.73 17.99 5.27
N LEU A 38 25.83 18.94 5.04
CA LEU A 38 24.96 18.97 3.85
C LEU A 38 25.74 19.22 2.55
N LEU A 39 26.73 20.12 2.56
CA LEU A 39 27.56 20.38 1.38
C LEU A 39 28.53 19.25 1.07
N SER A 40 28.99 18.50 2.09
CA SER A 40 29.89 17.36 1.90
C SER A 40 29.16 16.08 1.49
N LEU A 41 27.87 15.94 1.80
CA LEU A 41 27.08 14.74 1.53
C LEU A 41 27.01 14.36 0.03
N PRO A 42 26.79 15.28 -0.93
CA PRO A 42 26.85 14.97 -2.36
C PRO A 42 28.23 14.48 -2.81
N VAL A 43 29.31 15.05 -2.25
CA VAL A 43 30.69 14.65 -2.57
C VAL A 43 30.99 13.26 -2.02
N LEU A 44 30.56 13.00 -0.78
CA LEU A 44 30.63 11.69 -0.15
C LEU A 44 29.87 10.64 -1.00
N PHE A 45 28.61 10.90 -1.35
CA PHE A 45 27.79 10.02 -2.16
C PHE A 45 28.42 9.77 -3.54
N PHE A 46 28.84 10.83 -4.23
CA PHE A 46 29.52 10.72 -5.52
C PHE A 46 30.78 9.86 -5.45
N SER A 47 31.62 10.05 -4.42
CA SER A 47 32.84 9.27 -4.24
C SER A 47 32.55 7.77 -4.05
N LEU A 48 31.50 7.43 -3.30
CA LEU A 48 31.05 6.06 -3.12
C LEU A 48 30.51 5.45 -4.44
N VAL A 49 29.71 6.21 -5.20
CA VAL A 49 29.18 5.77 -6.49
C VAL A 49 30.31 5.54 -7.50
N VAL A 50 31.31 6.41 -7.55
CA VAL A 50 32.52 6.22 -8.39
C VAL A 50 33.26 4.94 -8.00
N PHE A 51 33.42 4.68 -6.70
CA PHE A 51 34.05 3.46 -6.21
C PHE A 51 33.27 2.21 -6.66
N ILE A 52 31.95 2.18 -6.43
CA ILE A 52 31.08 1.06 -6.80
C ILE A 52 31.11 0.81 -8.32
N PHE A 53 30.94 1.84 -9.14
CA PHE A 53 30.96 1.69 -10.60
C PHE A 53 32.35 1.32 -11.12
N SER A 54 33.42 1.72 -10.43
CA SER A 54 34.79 1.28 -10.78
C SER A 54 34.98 -0.22 -10.63
N LEU A 55 34.26 -0.86 -9.72
CA LEU A 55 34.22 -2.32 -9.55
C LEU A 55 33.25 -2.99 -10.55
N LEU A 56 32.06 -2.43 -10.73
CA LEU A 56 30.98 -3.06 -11.52
C LEU A 56 31.13 -2.90 -13.04
N PHE A 57 31.69 -1.78 -13.52
CA PHE A 57 31.73 -1.50 -14.96
C PHE A 57 32.91 -2.23 -15.62
N LEU A 58 32.68 -3.50 -15.94
CA LEU A 58 33.62 -4.35 -16.66
C LEU A 58 33.51 -4.16 -18.19
N PRO A 59 34.56 -4.54 -18.95
CA PRO A 59 34.51 -4.51 -20.42
C PRO A 59 33.27 -5.26 -20.96
N TYR A 60 32.71 -4.74 -22.05
CA TYR A 60 31.53 -5.28 -22.75
C TYR A 60 30.18 -5.14 -22.03
N ILE A 61 30.12 -5.29 -20.70
CA ILE A 61 28.88 -5.17 -19.92
C ILE A 61 28.54 -3.73 -19.50
N THR A 62 29.54 -2.84 -19.47
CA THR A 62 29.42 -1.46 -18.96
C THR A 62 28.21 -0.71 -19.53
N LYS A 63 27.98 -0.77 -20.85
CA LYS A 63 26.89 -0.02 -21.48
C LYS A 63 25.52 -0.60 -21.13
N ALA A 64 25.38 -1.93 -21.17
CA ALA A 64 24.13 -2.59 -20.81
C ALA A 64 23.75 -2.30 -19.36
N LEU A 65 24.71 -2.42 -18.44
CA LEU A 65 24.49 -2.11 -17.03
C LEU A 65 24.16 -0.64 -16.80
N ALA A 66 24.86 0.29 -17.46
CA ALA A 66 24.56 1.71 -17.36
C ALA A 66 23.15 2.05 -17.86
N ILE A 67 22.70 1.46 -18.98
CA ILE A 67 21.33 1.64 -19.49
C ILE A 67 20.30 1.11 -18.48
N PHE A 68 20.52 -0.09 -17.95
CA PHE A 68 19.65 -0.70 -16.95
C PHE A 68 19.53 0.17 -15.68
N LEU A 69 20.67 0.64 -15.15
CA LEU A 69 20.71 1.53 -13.99
C LEU A 69 20.04 2.89 -14.25
N THR A 70 20.16 3.44 -15.47
CA THR A 70 19.47 4.67 -15.88
C THR A 70 17.96 4.49 -15.87
N ILE A 71 17.45 3.39 -16.42
CA ILE A 71 16.00 3.12 -16.48
C ILE A 71 15.44 3.04 -15.05
N ILE A 72 16.02 2.19 -14.21
CA ILE A 72 15.58 2.05 -12.81
C ILE A 72 15.72 3.38 -12.06
N GLY A 73 16.84 4.08 -12.28
CA GLY A 73 17.14 5.35 -11.64
C GLY A 73 16.05 6.39 -11.92
N VAL A 74 15.73 6.57 -13.22
CA VAL A 74 14.79 7.58 -13.70
C VAL A 74 13.35 7.23 -13.32
N VAL A 75 12.95 5.97 -13.48
CA VAL A 75 11.62 5.50 -13.04
C VAL A 75 11.47 5.71 -11.53
N GLY A 76 12.50 5.34 -10.75
CA GLY A 76 12.48 5.53 -9.30
C GLY A 76 12.39 6.99 -8.89
N ALA A 77 13.19 7.86 -9.52
CA ALA A 77 13.17 9.29 -9.27
C ALA A 77 11.81 9.93 -9.65
N TYR A 78 11.18 9.46 -10.73
CA TYR A 78 9.85 9.93 -11.13
C TYR A 78 8.81 9.61 -10.06
N PHE A 79 8.68 8.35 -9.63
CA PHE A 79 7.66 7.97 -8.64
C PHE A 79 7.92 8.60 -7.27
N MET A 80 9.18 8.69 -6.84
CA MET A 80 9.56 9.42 -5.62
C MET A 80 9.21 10.91 -5.70
N ASN A 81 9.26 11.53 -6.88
CA ASN A 81 8.96 12.94 -7.05
C ASN A 81 7.49 13.24 -7.26
N ALA A 82 6.83 12.47 -8.12
CA ALA A 82 5.44 12.69 -8.48
C ALA A 82 4.50 12.31 -7.33
N TYR A 83 4.82 11.23 -6.61
CA TYR A 83 3.90 10.62 -5.63
C TYR A 83 4.50 10.47 -4.23
N SER A 84 5.75 10.89 -4.00
CA SER A 84 6.43 10.75 -2.69
C SER A 84 6.53 9.30 -2.20
N VAL A 85 6.50 8.34 -3.14
CA VAL A 85 6.51 6.90 -2.87
C VAL A 85 7.93 6.38 -2.64
N ILE A 86 8.07 5.43 -1.70
CA ILE A 86 9.30 4.66 -1.48
C ILE A 86 9.19 3.32 -2.22
N ILE A 87 10.22 2.97 -3.01
CA ILE A 87 10.26 1.71 -3.76
C ILE A 87 10.91 0.61 -2.91
N ASP A 88 10.20 0.17 -1.88
CA ASP A 88 10.58 -0.98 -1.06
C ASP A 88 10.11 -2.32 -1.67
N SER A 89 10.30 -3.42 -0.94
CA SER A 89 9.88 -4.75 -1.42
C SER A 89 8.37 -4.89 -1.58
N GLU A 90 7.59 -4.15 -0.78
CA GLU A 90 6.13 -4.20 -0.86
C GLU A 90 5.61 -3.32 -1.99
N MET A 91 6.23 -2.17 -2.26
CA MET A 91 5.92 -1.38 -3.45
C MET A 91 6.22 -2.16 -4.74
N ILE A 92 7.29 -2.96 -4.76
CA ILE A 92 7.55 -3.87 -5.89
C ILE A 92 6.47 -4.95 -6.00
N ARG A 93 6.00 -5.50 -4.87
CA ARG A 93 4.85 -6.43 -4.87
C ARG A 93 3.61 -5.76 -5.42
N ASN A 94 3.28 -4.55 -4.97
CA ASN A 94 2.14 -3.77 -5.45
C ASN A 94 2.26 -3.59 -6.98
N ALA A 95 3.39 -3.07 -7.47
CA ALA A 95 3.62 -2.85 -8.90
C ALA A 95 3.53 -4.13 -9.76
N LEU A 96 3.83 -5.31 -9.21
CA LEU A 96 3.71 -6.60 -9.90
C LEU A 96 2.31 -7.23 -9.80
N GLN A 97 1.52 -6.84 -8.80
CA GLN A 97 0.13 -7.29 -8.60
C GLN A 97 -0.91 -6.29 -9.13
N THR A 98 -0.43 -5.12 -9.54
CA THR A 98 -1.20 -4.06 -10.19
C THR A 98 -1.60 -4.47 -11.60
N ASP A 99 -2.80 -4.08 -12.02
CA ASP A 99 -3.30 -4.30 -13.37
C ASP A 99 -2.97 -3.16 -14.35
N ALA A 100 -3.28 -3.35 -15.64
CA ALA A 100 -2.98 -2.38 -16.69
C ALA A 100 -3.73 -1.04 -16.53
N LYS A 101 -4.87 -1.03 -15.83
CA LYS A 101 -5.72 0.14 -15.63
C LYS A 101 -5.19 1.00 -14.49
N GLU A 102 -4.79 0.38 -13.39
CA GLU A 102 -4.05 1.03 -12.30
C GLU A 102 -2.78 1.72 -12.83
N VAL A 103 -2.02 1.06 -13.72
CA VAL A 103 -0.85 1.69 -14.37
C VAL A 103 -1.25 2.90 -15.21
N ASN A 104 -2.32 2.79 -16.00
CA ASN A 104 -2.76 3.86 -16.91
C ASN A 104 -3.21 5.11 -16.13
N ASP A 105 -3.89 4.94 -15.00
CA ASP A 105 -4.31 6.05 -14.14
C ASP A 105 -3.10 6.77 -13.47
N LEU A 106 -1.91 6.16 -13.43
CA LEU A 106 -0.67 6.78 -12.94
C LEU A 106 0.14 7.51 -14.02
N LEU A 107 -0.25 7.38 -15.30
CA LEU A 107 0.40 8.06 -16.41
C LEU A 107 -0.08 9.52 -16.50
N ASN A 108 0.87 10.45 -16.51
CA ASN A 108 0.59 11.88 -16.71
C ASN A 108 1.61 12.52 -17.66
N LEU A 109 1.33 13.74 -18.13
CA LEU A 109 2.22 14.46 -19.06
C LEU A 109 3.61 14.72 -18.47
N ASN A 110 3.76 14.84 -17.15
CA ASN A 110 5.08 15.01 -16.53
C ASN A 110 5.96 13.76 -16.73
N MET A 111 5.38 12.57 -16.85
CA MET A 111 6.12 11.35 -17.17
C MET A 111 6.85 11.46 -18.52
N ILE A 112 6.32 12.21 -19.49
CA ILE A 112 6.97 12.43 -20.79
C ILE A 112 8.33 13.10 -20.60
N PHE A 113 8.45 14.07 -19.69
CA PHE A 113 9.74 14.71 -19.39
C PHE A 113 10.76 13.71 -18.83
N TRP A 114 10.33 12.85 -17.89
CA TRP A 114 11.21 11.81 -17.33
C TRP A 114 11.59 10.75 -18.35
N VAL A 115 10.66 10.33 -19.22
CA VAL A 115 10.95 9.42 -20.34
C VAL A 115 11.92 10.06 -21.33
N ALA A 116 11.75 11.34 -21.65
CA ALA A 116 12.67 12.07 -22.51
C ALA A 116 14.07 12.18 -21.86
N LEU A 117 14.15 12.44 -20.56
CA LEU A 117 15.40 12.45 -19.81
C LEU A 117 16.10 11.08 -19.87
N ALA A 118 15.35 9.98 -19.64
CA ALA A 118 15.87 8.62 -19.79
C ALA A 118 16.35 8.36 -21.23
N ALA A 119 15.57 8.72 -22.24
CA ALA A 119 15.90 8.52 -23.65
C ALA A 119 17.18 9.27 -24.05
N ILE A 120 17.33 10.53 -23.62
CA ILE A 120 18.54 11.33 -23.84
C ILE A 120 19.75 10.68 -23.16
N ALA A 121 19.62 10.30 -21.88
CA ALA A 121 20.70 9.66 -21.14
C ALA A 121 21.13 8.33 -21.80
N ILE A 122 20.17 7.48 -22.19
CA ILE A 122 20.41 6.21 -22.90
C ILE A 122 21.08 6.47 -24.25
N PHE A 123 20.60 7.44 -25.01
CA PHE A 123 21.18 7.82 -26.30
C PHE A 123 22.65 8.24 -26.14
N LEU A 124 22.97 9.07 -25.14
CA LEU A 124 24.34 9.47 -24.83
C LEU A 124 25.21 8.26 -24.46
N ILE A 125 24.72 7.33 -23.63
CA ILE A 125 25.43 6.09 -23.26
C ILE A 125 25.75 5.24 -24.49
N ILE A 126 24.79 5.08 -25.41
CA ILE A 126 24.97 4.31 -26.65
C ILE A 126 26.00 4.98 -27.56
N LYS A 127 25.90 6.30 -27.77
CA LYS A 127 26.76 7.07 -28.69
C LYS A 127 28.21 7.17 -28.22
N VAL A 128 28.46 7.17 -26.91
CA VAL A 128 29.82 7.22 -26.37
C VAL A 128 30.65 6.03 -26.87
N LYS A 129 31.72 6.31 -27.61
CA LYS A 129 32.74 5.30 -27.95
C LYS A 129 33.72 5.18 -26.79
N ILE A 130 33.65 4.06 -26.07
CA ILE A 130 34.60 3.71 -25.01
C ILE A 130 35.84 3.12 -25.68
N THR A 131 36.97 3.83 -25.57
CA THR A 131 38.22 3.42 -26.22
C THR A 131 38.79 2.19 -25.54
N LYS A 132 39.09 1.14 -26.31
CA LYS A 132 39.81 -0.03 -25.80
C LYS A 132 41.24 0.37 -25.45
N THR A 133 41.66 0.08 -24.23
CA THR A 133 43.04 0.29 -23.75
C THR A 133 43.66 -1.06 -23.40
N ASN A 134 44.99 -1.14 -23.40
CA ASN A 134 45.70 -2.31 -22.89
C ASN A 134 45.20 -2.67 -21.47
N ILE A 135 44.90 -3.95 -21.22
CA ILE A 135 44.29 -4.46 -20.00
C ILE A 135 45.10 -4.06 -18.75
N LEU A 136 46.43 -4.17 -18.77
CA LEU A 136 47.29 -3.81 -17.63
C LEU A 136 47.22 -2.31 -17.31
N LYS A 137 47.23 -1.46 -18.36
CA LYS A 137 47.04 -0.01 -18.19
C LYS A 137 45.64 0.31 -17.68
N ALA A 138 44.62 -0.37 -18.20
CA ALA A 138 43.23 -0.19 -17.78
C ALA A 138 43.05 -0.56 -16.30
N LEU A 139 43.61 -1.70 -15.87
CA LEU A 139 43.60 -2.15 -14.48
C LEU A 139 44.34 -1.15 -13.58
N LYS A 140 45.56 -0.71 -13.95
CA LYS A 140 46.29 0.30 -13.17
C LYS A 140 45.47 1.57 -12.95
N TYR A 141 44.90 2.14 -14.02
CA TYR A 141 44.09 3.35 -13.91
C TYR A 141 42.75 3.11 -13.19
N ARG A 142 42.18 1.91 -13.30
CA ARG A 142 40.96 1.55 -12.55
C ARG A 142 41.26 1.42 -11.07
N SER A 143 42.32 0.70 -10.69
CA SER A 143 42.75 0.58 -9.30
C SER A 143 43.09 1.93 -8.69
N LEU A 144 43.73 2.83 -9.45
CA LEU A 144 43.97 4.20 -9.00
C LEU A 144 42.66 4.95 -8.77
N LEU A 145 41.67 4.85 -9.67
CA LEU A 145 40.35 5.47 -9.49
C LEU A 145 39.60 4.89 -8.28
N CYS A 146 39.63 3.58 -8.07
CA CYS A 146 39.06 2.94 -6.89
C CYS A 146 39.74 3.46 -5.61
N ALA A 147 41.07 3.50 -5.59
CA ALA A 147 41.82 3.96 -4.43
C ALA A 147 41.54 5.44 -4.14
N THR A 148 41.57 6.32 -5.14
CA THR A 148 41.34 7.75 -4.92
C THR A 148 39.90 8.04 -4.49
N SER A 149 38.90 7.37 -5.07
CA SER A 149 37.50 7.52 -4.65
C SER A 149 37.26 7.00 -3.23
N LEU A 150 37.84 5.86 -2.87
CA LEU A 150 37.73 5.31 -1.51
C LEU A 150 38.47 6.15 -0.47
N ILE A 151 39.64 6.68 -0.80
CA ILE A 151 40.38 7.62 0.06
C ILE A 151 39.58 8.91 0.25
N LEU A 152 39.03 9.48 -0.83
CA LEU A 152 38.20 10.68 -0.74
C LEU A 152 36.97 10.44 0.16
N PHE A 153 36.27 9.32 -0.05
CA PHE A 153 35.16 8.91 0.81
C PHE A 153 35.61 8.81 2.27
N GLY A 154 36.70 8.05 2.54
CA GLY A 154 37.19 7.80 3.88
C GLY A 154 37.65 9.05 4.60
N VAL A 155 38.33 9.98 3.91
CA VAL A 155 38.77 11.25 4.47
C VAL A 155 37.59 12.13 4.86
N ILE A 156 36.59 12.28 3.98
CA ILE A 156 35.39 13.07 4.27
C ILE A 156 34.61 12.44 5.43
N PHE A 157 34.33 11.13 5.35
CA PHE A 157 33.57 10.41 6.37
C PHE A 157 34.26 10.44 7.74
N ALA A 158 35.58 10.21 7.79
CA ALA A 158 36.32 10.22 9.05
C ALA A 158 36.36 11.63 9.68
N SER A 159 36.59 12.66 8.85
CA SER A 159 36.67 14.06 9.31
C SER A 159 35.36 14.55 9.91
N LEU A 160 34.23 14.06 9.40
CA LEU A 160 32.87 14.44 9.81
C LEU A 160 32.12 13.28 10.49
N SER A 161 32.85 12.30 11.02
CA SER A 161 32.26 11.08 11.60
C SER A 161 31.35 11.37 12.80
N LYS A 162 31.68 12.41 13.58
CA LYS A 162 30.86 12.89 14.70
C LYS A 162 29.48 13.37 14.27
N ASP A 163 29.33 13.81 13.03
CA ASP A 163 28.06 14.31 12.48
C ASP A 163 27.37 13.23 11.65
N TYR A 164 28.10 12.53 10.79
CA TYR A 164 27.56 11.48 9.91
C TYR A 164 27.01 10.27 10.67
N ILE A 165 27.68 9.81 11.73
CA ILE A 165 27.24 8.61 12.47
C ILE A 165 25.89 8.87 13.16
N PRO A 166 25.70 9.94 13.97
CA PRO A 166 24.39 10.27 14.51
C PRO A 166 23.36 10.55 13.42
N PHE A 167 23.72 11.28 12.36
CA PHE A 167 22.80 11.58 11.25
C PHE A 167 22.24 10.30 10.61
N PHE A 168 23.09 9.38 10.16
CA PHE A 168 22.62 8.14 9.53
C PHE A 168 21.94 7.17 10.52
N ARG A 169 22.23 7.29 11.82
CA ARG A 169 21.55 6.49 12.85
C ARG A 169 20.14 7.01 13.14
N THR A 170 20.00 8.33 13.29
CA THR A 170 18.72 9.00 13.57
C THR A 170 17.81 9.00 12.34
N TYR A 171 18.39 9.27 11.16
CA TYR A 171 17.68 9.36 9.89
C TYR A 171 17.98 8.16 9.00
N ASN A 172 17.92 6.95 9.55
CA ASN A 172 18.26 5.71 8.85
C ASN A 172 17.39 5.45 7.60
N GLN A 173 16.21 6.08 7.54
CA GLN A 173 15.26 6.06 6.43
C GLN A 173 15.78 6.75 5.17
N ILE A 174 16.81 7.61 5.28
CA ILE A 174 17.38 8.30 4.13
C ILE A 174 17.83 7.34 3.01
N ARG A 175 18.24 6.12 3.39
CA ARG A 175 18.66 5.07 2.44
C ARG A 175 17.56 4.70 1.43
N PHE A 176 16.28 4.90 1.78
CA PHE A 176 15.13 4.56 0.94
C PHE A 176 15.01 5.46 -0.29
N TYR A 177 15.57 6.67 -0.23
CA TYR A 177 15.60 7.63 -1.33
C TYR A 177 16.77 7.42 -2.29
N THR A 178 17.58 6.36 -2.11
CA THR A 178 18.73 6.10 -2.98
C THR A 178 18.32 5.35 -4.25
N THR A 179 18.22 6.04 -5.38
CA THR A 179 17.86 5.47 -6.69
C THR A 179 19.08 5.41 -7.62
N PRO A 180 19.41 4.28 -8.29
CA PRO A 180 18.65 3.03 -8.42
C PRO A 180 18.95 1.98 -7.33
N PHE A 181 19.77 2.28 -6.32
CA PHE A 181 20.33 1.27 -5.41
C PHE A 181 19.28 0.61 -4.51
N TYR A 182 18.41 1.39 -3.88
CA TYR A 182 17.36 0.88 -3.02
C TYR A 182 16.31 0.06 -3.80
N PRO A 183 15.77 0.53 -4.95
CA PRO A 183 14.93 -0.31 -5.81
C PRO A 183 15.55 -1.68 -6.17
N LEU A 184 16.86 -1.72 -6.46
CA LEU A 184 17.56 -2.99 -6.73
C LEU A 184 17.65 -3.90 -5.50
N TYR A 185 17.97 -3.33 -4.34
CA TYR A 185 17.97 -4.06 -3.08
C TYR A 185 16.58 -4.64 -2.77
N SER A 186 15.54 -3.82 -2.93
CA SER A 186 14.14 -4.19 -2.75
C SER A 186 13.71 -5.30 -3.70
N ALA A 187 14.12 -5.24 -4.97
CA ALA A 187 13.82 -6.27 -5.96
C ALA A 187 14.45 -7.62 -5.58
N ASN A 188 15.72 -7.60 -5.15
CA ASN A 188 16.40 -8.80 -4.66
C ASN A 188 15.72 -9.37 -3.40
N LYS A 189 15.33 -8.50 -2.46
CA LYS A 189 14.58 -8.90 -1.25
C LYS A 189 13.23 -9.54 -1.63
N TYR A 190 12.51 -8.97 -2.60
CA TYR A 190 11.25 -9.51 -3.12
C TYR A 190 11.46 -10.87 -3.81
N ILE A 191 12.46 -11.02 -4.68
CA ILE A 191 12.77 -12.30 -5.35
C ILE A 191 13.10 -13.39 -4.33
N ASN A 192 13.88 -13.08 -3.30
CA ASN A 192 14.16 -14.04 -2.21
C ASN A 192 12.90 -14.40 -1.43
N SER A 193 11.90 -13.52 -1.36
CA SER A 193 10.58 -13.84 -0.80
C SER A 193 9.78 -14.81 -1.67
N LEU A 194 10.10 -14.97 -2.96
CA LEU A 194 9.44 -15.93 -3.86
C LEU A 194 10.03 -17.36 -3.77
N ALA A 195 11.01 -17.60 -2.90
CA ALA A 195 11.58 -18.92 -2.68
C ALA A 195 10.48 -19.97 -2.36
N PRO A 196 10.69 -21.26 -2.67
CA PRO A 196 9.67 -22.29 -2.60
C PRO A 196 8.92 -22.25 -1.26
N LYS A 197 7.59 -22.17 -1.36
CA LYS A 197 6.71 -22.13 -0.21
C LYS A 197 6.88 -23.42 0.61
N ALA A 198 6.80 -23.30 1.92
CA ALA A 198 6.69 -24.46 2.81
C ALA A 198 5.43 -25.29 2.42
N GLU A 199 5.26 -26.46 3.01
CA GLU A 199 4.00 -27.21 2.85
C GLU A 199 2.80 -26.35 3.26
N PHE A 200 1.71 -26.39 2.47
CA PHE A 200 0.52 -25.60 2.75
C PHE A 200 -0.10 -26.03 4.08
N LYS A 201 -0.33 -25.08 4.99
CA LYS A 201 -0.83 -25.38 6.34
C LYS A 201 -2.33 -25.16 6.43
N GLU A 202 -3.10 -26.24 6.50
CA GLU A 202 -4.51 -26.16 6.85
C GLU A 202 -4.66 -25.81 8.34
N ILE A 203 -5.59 -24.90 8.65
CA ILE A 203 -5.92 -24.47 10.01
C ILE A 203 -7.43 -24.55 10.23
N GLY A 204 -7.87 -24.68 11.48
CA GLY A 204 -9.29 -24.72 11.83
C GLY A 204 -10.01 -25.98 11.34
N LEU A 205 -9.30 -27.10 11.21
CA LEU A 205 -9.90 -28.39 10.83
C LEU A 205 -10.86 -28.94 11.90
N ASP A 206 -10.78 -28.41 13.12
CA ASP A 206 -11.65 -28.68 14.26
C ASP A 206 -12.83 -27.70 14.36
N ALA A 207 -12.98 -26.77 13.41
CA ALA A 207 -14.02 -25.74 13.45
C ALA A 207 -15.43 -26.32 13.29
N SER A 208 -16.32 -25.93 14.20
CA SER A 208 -17.74 -26.28 14.17
C SER A 208 -18.62 -25.20 14.79
N MET A 209 -19.78 -24.94 14.18
CA MET A 209 -20.81 -24.05 14.76
C MET A 209 -21.45 -24.70 15.99
N GLN A 210 -21.67 -23.93 17.05
CA GLN A 210 -22.31 -24.41 18.29
C GLN A 210 -23.82 -24.07 18.39
N THR A 211 -24.37 -23.50 17.31
CA THR A 211 -25.77 -23.05 17.23
C THR A 211 -26.45 -23.57 15.97
N ASP A 212 -27.75 -23.89 16.09
CA ASP A 212 -28.63 -24.21 14.97
C ASP A 212 -29.28 -22.95 14.36
N GLN A 213 -29.05 -21.77 14.95
CA GLN A 213 -29.59 -20.51 14.46
C GLN A 213 -28.95 -20.16 13.10
N LYS A 214 -29.80 -19.84 12.13
CA LYS A 214 -29.37 -19.44 10.80
C LYS A 214 -28.85 -18.01 10.84
N MET A 215 -27.59 -17.83 10.46
CA MET A 215 -26.87 -16.56 10.55
C MET A 215 -26.42 -16.08 9.17
N LEU A 216 -26.61 -14.81 8.86
CA LEU A 216 -26.17 -14.20 7.61
C LEU A 216 -25.28 -12.99 7.91
N PHE A 217 -24.00 -13.11 7.58
CA PHE A 217 -23.04 -12.04 7.79
C PHE A 217 -22.58 -11.47 6.47
N VAL A 218 -22.59 -10.14 6.34
CA VAL A 218 -21.95 -9.45 5.22
C VAL A 218 -20.69 -8.75 5.70
N PHE A 219 -19.54 -9.19 5.20
CA PHE A 219 -18.27 -8.53 5.48
C PHE A 219 -17.89 -7.64 4.31
N VAL A 220 -17.86 -6.32 4.52
CA VAL A 220 -17.54 -5.35 3.47
C VAL A 220 -16.09 -4.89 3.63
N ALA A 221 -15.20 -5.41 2.78
CA ALA A 221 -13.83 -4.95 2.64
C ALA A 221 -13.81 -3.68 1.78
N GLY A 222 -13.62 -2.53 2.43
CA GLY A 222 -13.41 -1.25 1.78
C GLY A 222 -12.00 -1.11 1.20
N GLU A 223 -11.82 -0.07 0.39
CA GLU A 223 -10.57 0.24 -0.30
C GLU A 223 -10.21 1.71 -0.08
N THR A 224 -9.00 1.98 0.42
CA THR A 224 -8.39 3.33 0.50
C THR A 224 -9.13 4.36 1.41
N ALA A 225 -10.22 3.99 2.08
CA ALA A 225 -10.97 4.88 2.97
C ALA A 225 -10.23 5.11 4.31
N ARG A 226 -10.11 6.37 4.75
CA ARG A 226 -9.40 6.76 5.99
C ARG A 226 -10.34 7.27 7.06
N ALA A 227 -10.06 6.93 8.32
CA ALA A 227 -10.92 7.28 9.46
C ALA A 227 -11.14 8.80 9.62
N ALA A 228 -10.13 9.60 9.26
CA ALA A 228 -10.14 11.05 9.43
C ALA A 228 -11.23 11.80 8.64
N ASN A 229 -11.82 11.16 7.63
CA ASN A 229 -12.85 11.76 6.77
C ASN A 229 -14.24 11.13 6.98
N TYR A 230 -14.41 10.36 8.07
CA TYR A 230 -15.71 9.78 8.44
C TYR A 230 -16.41 10.69 9.44
N SER A 231 -17.54 11.27 9.04
CA SER A 231 -18.34 12.16 9.90
C SER A 231 -18.93 11.44 11.11
N LEU A 232 -19.07 10.11 11.07
CA LEU A 232 -19.38 9.28 12.24
C LEU A 232 -18.27 9.28 13.30
N ASN A 233 -17.03 9.57 12.91
CA ASN A 233 -15.86 9.67 13.78
C ASN A 233 -15.50 11.13 14.13
N GLY A 234 -16.41 12.07 13.91
CA GLY A 234 -16.23 13.48 14.26
C GLY A 234 -15.56 14.32 13.17
N TYR A 235 -15.55 13.86 11.91
CA TYR A 235 -15.18 14.72 10.79
C TYR A 235 -16.26 15.78 10.53
N GLU A 236 -15.89 17.06 10.64
CA GLU A 236 -16.85 18.19 10.62
C GLU A 236 -16.93 18.93 9.29
N ILE A 237 -16.00 18.71 8.36
CA ILE A 237 -15.93 19.49 7.11
C ILE A 237 -17.12 19.15 6.19
N ASN A 238 -17.38 17.87 5.99
CA ASN A 238 -18.46 17.37 5.13
C ASN A 238 -19.19 16.22 5.84
N ASP A 239 -20.51 16.17 5.71
CA ASP A 239 -21.32 15.05 6.23
C ASP A 239 -21.21 13.84 5.30
N THR A 240 -20.16 13.05 5.49
CA THR A 240 -19.78 11.91 4.64
C THR A 240 -20.52 10.62 4.97
N ASN A 241 -21.20 10.54 6.13
CA ASN A 241 -21.91 9.33 6.57
C ASN A 241 -23.39 9.55 6.96
N PRO A 242 -24.19 10.26 6.14
CA PRO A 242 -25.58 10.54 6.50
C PRO A 242 -26.45 9.27 6.55
N TYR A 243 -26.17 8.27 5.72
CA TYR A 243 -26.98 7.05 5.64
C TYR A 243 -26.68 6.11 6.80
N SER A 244 -25.40 5.84 7.08
CA SER A 244 -25.00 5.00 8.23
C SER A 244 -25.43 5.61 9.57
N LYS A 245 -25.51 6.94 9.69
CA LYS A 245 -26.11 7.62 10.85
C LYS A 245 -27.61 7.31 11.01
N ALA A 246 -28.36 7.29 9.90
CA ALA A 246 -29.79 7.02 9.92
C ALA A 246 -30.11 5.57 10.31
N ASN A 247 -29.26 4.62 9.90
CA ASN A 247 -29.38 3.20 10.26
C ASN A 247 -28.69 2.84 11.59
N GLU A 248 -28.32 3.85 12.39
CA GLU A 248 -27.71 3.71 13.73
C GLU A 248 -26.49 2.75 13.75
N MET A 249 -25.68 2.74 12.68
CA MET A 249 -24.48 1.91 12.64
C MET A 249 -23.48 2.33 13.72
N LEU A 250 -22.88 1.35 14.38
CA LEU A 250 -21.81 1.59 15.35
C LEU A 250 -20.50 1.84 14.60
N SER A 251 -19.88 3.01 14.78
CA SER A 251 -18.54 3.28 14.26
C SER A 251 -17.49 3.19 15.35
N PHE A 252 -16.38 2.50 15.06
CA PHE A 252 -15.23 2.39 15.96
C PHE A 252 -14.27 3.55 15.68
N SER A 253 -13.99 4.37 16.69
CA SER A 253 -13.22 5.61 16.52
C SER A 253 -11.70 5.39 16.42
N LYS A 254 -11.21 4.22 16.84
CA LYS A 254 -9.79 3.86 16.83
C LYS A 254 -9.57 2.47 16.24
N PHE A 255 -9.63 2.41 14.91
CA PHE A 255 -9.33 1.19 14.16
C PHE A 255 -8.06 1.34 13.30
N SER A 256 -7.17 0.36 13.36
CA SER A 256 -5.91 0.36 12.60
C SER A 256 -5.82 -0.76 11.57
N SER A 257 -5.33 -0.45 10.38
CA SER A 257 -5.05 -1.45 9.35
C SER A 257 -3.78 -2.24 9.66
N CYS A 258 -3.69 -3.46 9.12
CA CYS A 258 -2.47 -4.26 9.19
C CYS A 258 -1.37 -3.75 8.25
N GLY A 259 -1.76 -3.21 7.08
CA GLY A 259 -0.85 -2.63 6.09
C GLY A 259 -1.28 -1.25 5.61
N THR A 260 -0.53 -0.73 4.65
CA THR A 260 -0.81 0.53 3.92
C THR A 260 -1.04 0.28 2.43
N SER A 261 -1.26 -0.97 2.05
CA SER A 261 -1.66 -1.38 0.70
C SER A 261 -2.54 -2.63 0.76
N THR A 262 -3.43 -2.78 -0.21
CA THR A 262 -4.34 -3.93 -0.36
C THR A 262 -3.58 -5.27 -0.33
N ALA A 263 -2.40 -5.33 -0.96
CA ALA A 263 -1.57 -6.54 -1.04
C ALA A 263 -1.04 -7.05 0.32
N ILE A 264 -1.06 -6.20 1.35
CA ILE A 264 -0.69 -6.55 2.73
C ILE A 264 -1.93 -6.66 3.60
N SER A 265 -2.78 -5.63 3.60
CA SER A 265 -3.92 -5.54 4.51
C SER A 265 -4.94 -6.64 4.27
N LEU A 266 -5.28 -6.92 3.01
CA LEU A 266 -6.31 -7.90 2.68
C LEU A 266 -5.88 -9.31 3.10
N PRO A 267 -4.68 -9.83 2.74
CA PRO A 267 -4.28 -11.13 3.24
C PRO A 267 -4.09 -11.20 4.75
N CYS A 268 -3.70 -10.10 5.39
CA CYS A 268 -3.51 -10.05 6.83
C CYS A 268 -4.83 -10.15 7.60
N MET A 269 -5.82 -9.30 7.28
CA MET A 269 -7.09 -9.25 8.03
C MET A 269 -7.90 -10.55 7.94
N PHE A 270 -7.73 -11.33 6.87
CA PHE A 270 -8.36 -12.65 6.69
C PHE A 270 -7.53 -13.81 7.25
N SER A 271 -6.28 -13.58 7.63
CA SER A 271 -5.41 -14.60 8.24
C SER A 271 -5.55 -14.64 9.76
N ASN A 272 -5.14 -15.74 10.39
CA ASN A 272 -5.05 -15.83 11.85
C ASN A 272 -3.73 -15.24 12.40
N LEU A 273 -2.99 -14.48 11.58
CA LEU A 273 -1.73 -13.84 11.95
C LEU A 273 -2.00 -12.39 12.35
N ASN A 274 -1.29 -11.92 13.37
CA ASN A 274 -1.36 -10.52 13.77
C ASN A 274 -0.33 -9.71 12.96
N ARG A 275 -0.55 -8.40 12.84
CA ARG A 275 0.34 -7.48 12.11
C ARG A 275 1.83 -7.67 12.45
N ASP A 276 2.15 -7.86 13.73
CA ASP A 276 3.54 -7.95 14.20
C ASP A 276 4.28 -9.21 13.73
N ASN A 277 3.55 -10.29 13.40
CA ASN A 277 4.13 -11.55 12.90
C ASN A 277 3.68 -11.90 11.47
N PHE A 278 2.93 -11.02 10.83
CA PHE A 278 2.42 -11.23 9.49
C PHE A 278 3.53 -11.21 8.43
N SER A 279 3.41 -12.12 7.47
CA SER A 279 4.09 -12.00 6.18
C SER A 279 3.19 -12.57 5.08
N VAL A 280 3.22 -11.93 3.90
CA VAL A 280 2.44 -12.39 2.73
C VAL A 280 2.75 -13.85 2.38
N ASN A 281 4.00 -14.27 2.57
CA ASN A 281 4.41 -15.64 2.29
C ASN A 281 3.76 -16.65 3.25
N ALA A 282 3.77 -16.36 4.56
CA ALA A 282 3.15 -17.22 5.55
C ALA A 282 1.64 -17.32 5.33
N ALA A 283 0.97 -16.16 5.18
CA ALA A 283 -0.48 -16.11 4.97
C ALA A 283 -0.92 -16.77 3.65
N SER A 284 -0.17 -16.60 2.56
CA SER A 284 -0.47 -17.24 1.27
C SER A 284 -0.18 -18.76 1.23
N ASN A 285 0.36 -19.31 2.32
CA ASN A 285 0.70 -20.72 2.45
C ASN A 285 -0.06 -21.40 3.61
N MET A 286 -1.20 -20.84 4.00
CA MET A 286 -2.10 -21.44 4.96
C MET A 286 -3.57 -21.15 4.63
N SER A 287 -4.47 -21.92 5.25
CA SER A 287 -5.89 -21.59 5.24
C SER A 287 -6.14 -20.25 5.91
N ASN A 288 -7.19 -19.55 5.47
CA ASN A 288 -7.66 -18.28 6.02
C ASN A 288 -9.06 -18.46 6.63
N VAL A 289 -9.65 -17.40 7.21
CA VAL A 289 -10.96 -17.51 7.88
C VAL A 289 -12.07 -18.03 6.98
N LEU A 290 -12.00 -17.78 5.66
CA LEU A 290 -13.00 -18.25 4.70
C LEU A 290 -12.97 -19.78 4.57
N ASP A 291 -11.77 -20.36 4.58
CA ASP A 291 -11.60 -21.82 4.57
C ASP A 291 -12.10 -22.44 5.88
N VAL A 292 -11.79 -21.81 7.02
CA VAL A 292 -12.22 -22.27 8.36
C VAL A 292 -13.75 -22.29 8.46
N LEU A 293 -14.41 -21.25 7.95
CA LEU A 293 -15.87 -21.18 7.89
C LEU A 293 -16.46 -22.27 6.99
N LYS A 294 -15.85 -22.55 5.82
CA LYS A 294 -16.25 -23.66 4.96
C LYS A 294 -16.15 -25.00 5.69
N THR A 295 -15.07 -25.23 6.44
CA THR A 295 -14.90 -26.45 7.26
C THR A 295 -16.02 -26.58 8.30
N ALA A 296 -16.45 -25.48 8.91
CA ALA A 296 -17.54 -25.46 9.87
C ALA A 296 -18.96 -25.55 9.25
N GLY A 297 -19.07 -25.64 7.92
CA GLY A 297 -20.34 -25.78 7.21
C GLY A 297 -21.02 -24.46 6.82
N VAL A 298 -20.38 -23.32 7.05
CA VAL A 298 -20.88 -22.00 6.62
C VAL A 298 -20.68 -21.84 5.10
N LYS A 299 -21.70 -21.36 4.40
CA LYS A 299 -21.60 -21.01 2.98
C LYS A 299 -20.82 -19.72 2.85
N VAL A 300 -19.80 -19.69 1.99
CA VAL A 300 -18.95 -18.51 1.81
C VAL A 300 -18.92 -18.11 0.34
N SER A 301 -19.26 -16.86 0.07
CA SER A 301 -19.21 -16.25 -1.25
C SER A 301 -18.36 -14.98 -1.25
N TRP A 302 -17.82 -14.64 -2.42
CA TRP A 302 -17.03 -13.42 -2.63
C TRP A 302 -17.57 -12.63 -3.82
N ILE A 303 -18.03 -11.40 -3.55
CA ILE A 303 -18.49 -10.45 -4.55
C ILE A 303 -17.50 -9.28 -4.57
N GLY A 304 -16.75 -9.13 -5.64
CA GLY A 304 -15.70 -8.11 -5.74
C GLY A 304 -15.89 -7.18 -6.91
N ASN A 305 -15.57 -5.91 -6.72
CA ASN A 305 -15.39 -4.92 -7.78
C ASN A 305 -14.02 -4.23 -7.68
N ASN A 306 -13.15 -4.64 -6.77
CA ASN A 306 -11.80 -4.09 -6.71
C ASN A 306 -10.96 -4.59 -7.91
N SER A 307 -10.29 -3.67 -8.62
CA SER A 307 -9.42 -3.95 -9.77
C SER A 307 -8.27 -4.90 -9.41
N GLY A 308 -7.80 -4.81 -8.17
CA GLY A 308 -6.81 -5.69 -7.59
C GLY A 308 -7.27 -7.11 -7.26
N SER A 309 -8.56 -7.44 -7.49
CA SER A 309 -9.22 -8.71 -7.13
C SER A 309 -9.00 -9.11 -5.65
N CYS A 310 -9.18 -10.38 -5.29
CA CYS A 310 -9.14 -10.82 -3.89
C CYS A 310 -7.74 -11.12 -3.33
N LYS A 311 -6.67 -10.74 -4.04
CA LYS A 311 -5.25 -10.96 -3.64
C LYS A 311 -4.93 -12.41 -3.21
N GLY A 312 -5.62 -13.39 -3.80
CA GLY A 312 -5.41 -14.82 -3.53
C GLY A 312 -6.28 -15.41 -2.41
N ILE A 313 -7.00 -14.58 -1.64
CA ILE A 313 -7.78 -14.99 -0.46
C ILE A 313 -9.02 -15.80 -0.82
N CYS A 314 -9.71 -15.42 -1.87
CA CYS A 314 -10.92 -16.08 -2.34
C CYS A 314 -10.68 -17.30 -3.23
N THR A 315 -9.43 -17.65 -3.56
CA THR A 315 -9.11 -18.62 -4.65
C THR A 315 -9.58 -20.06 -4.39
N ARG A 316 -9.94 -20.38 -3.14
CA ARG A 316 -10.47 -21.70 -2.72
C ARG A 316 -11.98 -21.70 -2.48
N LEU A 317 -12.66 -20.62 -2.87
CA LEU A 317 -14.12 -20.52 -2.84
C LEU A 317 -14.72 -21.03 -4.14
N ASP A 318 -15.94 -21.58 -4.03
CA ASP A 318 -16.70 -22.08 -5.17
C ASP A 318 -17.59 -20.99 -5.78
N ASP A 319 -17.99 -20.00 -4.98
CA ASP A 319 -18.88 -18.90 -5.37
C ASP A 319 -18.13 -17.55 -5.35
N ILE A 320 -17.65 -17.14 -6.53
CA ILE A 320 -16.90 -15.90 -6.73
C ILE A 320 -17.51 -15.13 -7.89
N LYS A 321 -17.91 -13.88 -7.63
CA LYS A 321 -18.36 -12.93 -8.63
C LYS A 321 -17.45 -11.71 -8.63
N ASP A 322 -16.64 -11.56 -9.68
CA ASP A 322 -15.74 -10.40 -9.85
C ASP A 322 -16.24 -9.49 -10.99
N PHE A 323 -16.41 -8.21 -10.70
CA PHE A 323 -16.82 -7.14 -11.61
C PHE A 323 -15.65 -6.30 -12.12
N GLY A 324 -14.44 -6.51 -11.61
CA GLY A 324 -13.18 -6.01 -12.18
C GLY A 324 -12.91 -4.50 -12.05
N GLY A 325 -13.75 -3.74 -11.35
CA GLY A 325 -13.49 -2.32 -11.06
C GLY A 325 -13.75 -1.36 -12.20
N ASP A 326 -14.43 -1.81 -13.26
CA ASP A 326 -14.80 -0.99 -14.42
C ASP A 326 -15.99 -0.09 -14.21
N SER A 327 -16.80 -0.37 -13.18
CA SER A 327 -17.99 0.38 -12.83
C SER A 327 -17.94 0.86 -11.38
N TYR A 328 -18.85 1.76 -11.03
CA TYR A 328 -19.10 2.11 -9.63
C TYR A 328 -19.56 0.88 -8.84
N ASP A 329 -19.23 0.82 -7.55
CA ASP A 329 -19.51 -0.32 -6.68
C ASP A 329 -20.99 -0.73 -6.61
N GLY A 330 -21.91 0.19 -6.94
CA GLY A 330 -23.34 -0.11 -7.08
C GLY A 330 -23.68 -1.21 -8.09
N VAL A 331 -22.77 -1.59 -8.99
CA VAL A 331 -22.94 -2.74 -9.89
C VAL A 331 -23.14 -4.06 -9.13
N MET A 332 -22.58 -4.17 -7.92
CA MET A 332 -22.66 -5.38 -7.09
C MET A 332 -24.01 -5.55 -6.39
N LEU A 333 -24.81 -4.48 -6.24
CA LEU A 333 -26.01 -4.49 -5.40
C LEU A 333 -27.05 -5.54 -5.82
N GLN A 334 -27.16 -5.82 -7.13
CA GLN A 334 -28.09 -6.85 -7.61
C GLN A 334 -27.66 -8.26 -7.21
N GLU A 335 -26.35 -8.55 -7.29
CA GLU A 335 -25.81 -9.85 -6.86
C GLU A 335 -25.93 -9.99 -5.34
N ILE A 336 -25.54 -8.96 -4.58
CA ILE A 336 -25.65 -8.96 -3.11
C ILE A 336 -27.10 -9.21 -2.68
N LYS A 337 -28.05 -8.50 -3.29
CA LYS A 337 -29.49 -8.69 -3.03
C LYS A 337 -29.93 -10.11 -3.32
N SER A 338 -29.53 -10.66 -4.46
CA SER A 338 -29.85 -12.03 -4.86
C SER A 338 -29.33 -13.05 -3.83
N GLN A 339 -28.10 -12.90 -3.37
CA GLN A 339 -27.50 -13.82 -2.40
C GLN A 339 -28.16 -13.71 -1.02
N ILE A 340 -28.44 -12.49 -0.53
CA ILE A 340 -29.15 -12.27 0.73
C ILE A 340 -30.55 -12.90 0.67
N GLN A 341 -31.33 -12.64 -0.38
CA GLN A 341 -32.71 -13.13 -0.50
C GLN A 341 -32.82 -14.65 -0.68
N ASN A 342 -31.79 -15.28 -1.24
CA ASN A 342 -31.77 -16.73 -1.48
C ASN A 342 -31.03 -17.52 -0.40
N ALA A 343 -30.46 -16.86 0.61
CA ALA A 343 -29.77 -17.51 1.71
C ALA A 343 -30.73 -18.42 2.51
N LYS A 344 -30.34 -19.68 2.70
CA LYS A 344 -31.12 -20.69 3.46
C LYS A 344 -30.34 -21.34 4.58
N ASP A 345 -29.02 -21.31 4.49
CA ASP A 345 -28.07 -21.85 5.45
C ASP A 345 -27.21 -20.71 5.99
N SER A 346 -26.53 -20.91 7.12
CA SER A 346 -25.62 -19.90 7.65
C SER A 346 -24.57 -19.52 6.60
N SER A 347 -24.45 -18.23 6.32
CA SER A 347 -23.72 -17.73 5.15
C SER A 347 -22.89 -16.48 5.48
N LEU A 348 -21.66 -16.44 4.99
CA LEU A 348 -20.80 -15.26 4.90
C LEU A 348 -20.76 -14.78 3.44
N ILE A 349 -21.17 -13.53 3.21
CA ILE A 349 -20.99 -12.85 1.93
C ILE A 349 -19.88 -11.82 2.11
N VAL A 350 -18.76 -11.99 1.42
CA VAL A 350 -17.70 -10.97 1.38
C VAL A 350 -17.95 -10.04 0.21
N VAL A 351 -18.00 -8.72 0.48
CA VAL A 351 -18.13 -7.66 -0.52
C VAL A 351 -16.83 -6.86 -0.56
N HIS A 352 -16.12 -6.86 -1.69
CA HIS A 352 -14.85 -6.17 -1.85
C HIS A 352 -14.99 -4.96 -2.79
N LEU A 353 -14.92 -3.76 -2.23
CA LEU A 353 -15.20 -2.50 -2.91
C LEU A 353 -13.98 -1.99 -3.71
N GLN A 354 -14.24 -1.21 -4.76
CA GLN A 354 -13.23 -0.29 -5.32
C GLN A 354 -13.09 0.97 -4.43
N GLY A 355 -14.14 1.33 -3.68
CA GLY A 355 -14.09 2.31 -2.61
C GLY A 355 -13.51 3.66 -3.02
N SER A 356 -12.56 4.15 -2.22
CA SER A 356 -11.91 5.45 -2.40
C SER A 356 -10.63 5.39 -3.23
N HIS A 357 -10.42 4.34 -4.04
CA HIS A 357 -9.16 4.12 -4.75
C HIS A 357 -8.75 5.30 -5.66
N GLY A 358 -7.56 5.85 -5.39
CA GLY A 358 -6.93 6.94 -6.14
C GLY A 358 -6.06 6.50 -7.33
N PRO A 359 -5.44 7.44 -8.06
CA PRO A 359 -5.61 8.90 -7.96
C PRO A 359 -6.90 9.40 -8.61
N THR A 360 -7.68 8.54 -9.28
CA THR A 360 -8.88 8.92 -10.01
C THR A 360 -10.15 8.95 -9.14
N TYR A 361 -10.10 9.58 -7.97
CA TYR A 361 -11.22 9.61 -7.00
C TYR A 361 -12.56 10.03 -7.63
N PHE A 362 -12.54 10.98 -8.57
CA PHE A 362 -13.72 11.45 -9.30
C PHE A 362 -14.42 10.39 -10.15
N LYS A 363 -13.79 9.23 -10.38
CA LYS A 363 -14.38 8.07 -11.06
C LYS A 363 -14.93 7.02 -10.08
N ARG A 364 -15.00 7.31 -8.78
CA ARG A 364 -15.48 6.36 -7.74
C ARG A 364 -16.95 6.52 -7.39
N TYR A 365 -17.58 7.61 -7.80
CA TYR A 365 -18.97 7.91 -7.49
C TYR A 365 -19.71 8.44 -8.73
N PRO A 366 -21.01 8.15 -8.88
CA PRO A 366 -21.81 8.72 -9.95
C PRO A 366 -22.19 10.17 -9.60
N LYS A 367 -22.71 10.90 -10.60
CA LYS A 367 -22.93 12.36 -10.50
C LYS A 367 -23.84 12.76 -9.34
N GLU A 368 -24.78 11.92 -8.97
CA GLU A 368 -25.72 12.12 -7.86
C GLU A 368 -25.02 12.22 -6.50
N PHE A 369 -23.81 11.68 -6.39
CA PHE A 369 -22.97 11.69 -5.19
C PHE A 369 -21.84 12.73 -5.24
N ALA A 370 -21.79 13.56 -6.29
CA ALA A 370 -20.89 14.71 -6.37
C ALA A 370 -21.42 15.90 -5.51
N LYS A 371 -21.58 15.68 -4.21
CA LYS A 371 -22.25 16.60 -3.27
C LYS A 371 -21.33 17.72 -2.79
N PHE A 372 -20.05 17.41 -2.58
CA PHE A 372 -19.04 18.35 -2.11
C PHE A 372 -18.24 18.89 -3.29
N SER A 373 -18.10 20.22 -3.36
CA SER A 373 -17.51 20.92 -4.51
C SER A 373 -16.72 22.16 -4.06
N PRO A 374 -15.75 22.66 -4.86
CA PRO A 374 -15.29 22.13 -6.15
C PRO A 374 -14.55 20.78 -6.04
N THR A 375 -14.44 20.03 -7.15
CA THR A 375 -13.82 18.70 -7.23
C THR A 375 -12.51 18.70 -8.05
N CYS A 376 -11.59 17.81 -7.70
CA CYS A 376 -10.41 17.44 -8.47
C CYS A 376 -10.71 16.32 -9.49
N ASP A 377 -11.04 16.69 -10.73
CA ASP A 377 -11.42 15.76 -11.80
C ASP A 377 -10.23 15.36 -12.69
N THR A 378 -9.10 15.03 -12.07
CA THR A 378 -7.86 14.62 -12.75
C THR A 378 -7.06 13.63 -11.91
N ALA A 379 -6.31 12.73 -12.56
CA ALA A 379 -5.36 11.86 -11.89
C ALA A 379 -4.10 12.61 -11.38
N THR A 380 -3.86 13.83 -11.87
CA THR A 380 -2.68 14.63 -11.45
C THR A 380 -3.04 15.50 -10.23
N LEU A 381 -3.15 14.88 -9.06
CA LEU A 381 -3.63 15.52 -7.82
C LEU A 381 -2.88 16.82 -7.48
N LYS A 382 -1.58 16.91 -7.79
CA LYS A 382 -0.77 18.12 -7.57
C LYS A 382 -1.25 19.37 -8.32
N ASN A 383 -2.09 19.23 -9.33
CA ASN A 383 -2.68 20.36 -10.06
C ASN A 383 -3.96 20.89 -9.40
N CYS A 384 -4.47 20.18 -8.39
CA CYS A 384 -5.66 20.57 -7.63
C CYS A 384 -5.25 21.20 -6.31
N THR A 385 -6.13 22.05 -5.78
CA THR A 385 -6.04 22.51 -4.39
C THR A 385 -6.33 21.35 -3.43
N TYR A 386 -5.83 21.47 -2.19
CA TYR A 386 -6.12 20.49 -1.15
C TYR A 386 -7.63 20.31 -0.94
N GLN A 387 -8.40 21.40 -0.93
CA GLN A 387 -9.86 21.34 -0.76
C GLN A 387 -10.56 20.60 -1.90
N GLU A 388 -10.14 20.80 -3.15
CA GLU A 388 -10.69 20.06 -4.30
C GLU A 388 -10.45 18.56 -4.18
N ILE A 389 -9.27 18.14 -3.72
CA ILE A 389 -8.94 16.74 -3.48
C ILE A 389 -9.80 16.17 -2.35
N VAL A 390 -9.87 16.88 -1.21
CA VAL A 390 -10.67 16.47 -0.05
C VAL A 390 -12.15 16.34 -0.42
N ASN A 391 -12.73 17.30 -1.13
CA ASN A 391 -14.12 17.24 -1.58
C ASN A 391 -14.38 16.05 -2.52
N THR A 392 -13.49 15.80 -3.49
CA THR A 392 -13.60 14.62 -4.37
C THR A 392 -13.50 13.33 -3.57
N TYR A 393 -12.56 13.24 -2.63
CA TYR A 393 -12.39 12.09 -1.76
C TYR A 393 -13.62 11.86 -0.86
N ASP A 394 -14.18 12.92 -0.27
CA ASP A 394 -15.37 12.83 0.58
C ASP A 394 -16.61 12.36 -0.19
N ASN A 395 -16.74 12.70 -1.47
CA ASN A 395 -17.80 12.17 -2.34
C ASN A 395 -17.66 10.64 -2.54
N THR A 396 -16.43 10.11 -2.54
CA THR A 396 -16.20 8.65 -2.59
C THR A 396 -16.71 7.96 -1.31
N ILE A 397 -16.47 8.58 -0.15
CA ILE A 397 -16.93 8.05 1.15
C ILE A 397 -18.46 8.11 1.22
N LEU A 398 -19.07 9.22 0.80
CA LEU A 398 -20.52 9.35 0.74
C LEU A 398 -21.17 8.27 -0.14
N TYR A 399 -20.54 7.91 -1.26
CA TYR A 399 -21.05 6.83 -2.11
C TYR A 399 -20.89 5.46 -1.45
N THR A 400 -19.75 5.18 -0.80
CA THR A 400 -19.56 3.95 -0.02
C THR A 400 -20.56 3.84 1.13
N ASP A 401 -20.82 4.94 1.83
CA ASP A 401 -21.84 5.03 2.88
C ASP A 401 -23.23 4.62 2.37
N TYR A 402 -23.61 5.11 1.19
CA TYR A 402 -24.86 4.69 0.54
C TYR A 402 -24.87 3.20 0.19
N ILE A 403 -23.79 2.66 -0.38
CA ILE A 403 -23.72 1.23 -0.72
C ILE A 403 -23.88 0.37 0.53
N ILE A 404 -23.19 0.71 1.63
CA ILE A 404 -23.31 0.00 2.90
C ILE A 404 -24.76 0.05 3.41
N ASN A 405 -25.40 1.23 3.35
CA ASN A 405 -26.80 1.38 3.76
C ASN A 405 -27.74 0.49 2.94
N GLN A 406 -27.55 0.41 1.62
CA GLN A 406 -28.37 -0.47 0.77
C GLN A 406 -28.23 -1.94 1.18
N ILE A 407 -27.05 -2.38 1.62
CA ILE A 407 -26.84 -3.75 2.11
C ILE A 407 -27.56 -3.95 3.46
N VAL A 408 -27.46 -2.99 4.38
CA VAL A 408 -28.19 -3.02 5.66
C VAL A 408 -29.70 -3.13 5.42
N ASP A 409 -30.26 -2.30 4.54
CA ASP A 409 -31.71 -2.32 4.21
C ASP A 409 -32.16 -3.69 3.64
N MET A 410 -31.25 -4.42 2.98
CA MET A 410 -31.51 -5.79 2.48
C MET A 410 -31.43 -6.83 3.61
N LEU A 411 -30.48 -6.69 4.53
CA LEU A 411 -30.32 -7.59 5.67
C LEU A 411 -31.51 -7.51 6.64
N GLU A 412 -32.04 -6.31 6.85
CA GLU A 412 -33.24 -6.08 7.68
C GLU A 412 -34.50 -6.81 7.18
N GLN A 413 -34.51 -7.24 5.91
CA GLN A 413 -35.62 -7.98 5.31
C GLN A 413 -35.46 -9.51 5.44
N SER A 414 -34.35 -9.98 6.01
CA SER A 414 -34.07 -11.41 6.18
C SER A 414 -34.69 -11.93 7.48
N ASP A 415 -35.12 -13.19 7.47
CA ASP A 415 -35.60 -13.91 8.66
C ASP A 415 -34.45 -14.58 9.47
N MET A 416 -33.21 -14.40 9.03
CA MET A 416 -32.00 -14.95 9.66
C MET A 416 -31.40 -13.94 10.64
N GLN A 417 -30.60 -14.38 11.61
CA GLN A 417 -29.79 -13.47 12.41
C GLN A 417 -28.78 -12.77 11.51
N THR A 418 -28.91 -11.47 11.34
CA THR A 418 -28.08 -10.73 10.39
C THR A 418 -27.09 -9.77 11.03
N GLY A 419 -25.98 -9.54 10.33
CA GLY A 419 -24.97 -8.58 10.72
C GLY A 419 -24.15 -8.11 9.52
N LEU A 420 -23.59 -6.90 9.64
CA LEU A 420 -22.67 -6.34 8.67
C LEU A 420 -21.47 -5.74 9.39
N PHE A 421 -20.28 -6.05 8.90
CA PHE A 421 -19.04 -5.39 9.33
C PHE A 421 -18.34 -4.79 8.12
N TYR A 422 -18.15 -3.47 8.15
CA TYR A 422 -17.38 -2.73 7.18
C TYR A 422 -16.04 -2.32 7.77
N VAL A 423 -14.95 -2.50 7.01
CA VAL A 423 -13.64 -1.93 7.35
C VAL A 423 -12.85 -1.64 6.08
N SER A 424 -12.15 -0.51 6.04
CA SER A 424 -11.21 -0.25 4.95
C SER A 424 -9.92 -1.08 5.11
N ASP A 425 -9.33 -1.48 3.99
CA ASP A 425 -8.04 -2.17 3.98
C ASP A 425 -6.87 -1.26 4.41
N HIS A 426 -6.88 0.00 4.02
CA HIS A 426 -5.98 1.05 4.51
C HIS A 426 -6.58 2.43 4.28
N GLY A 427 -5.91 3.47 4.79
CA GLY A 427 -6.26 4.86 4.53
C GLY A 427 -5.50 5.46 3.34
N GLU A 428 -5.46 6.79 3.26
CA GLU A 428 -4.94 7.55 2.11
C GLU A 428 -4.34 8.90 2.53
N SER A 429 -3.23 9.29 1.92
CA SER A 429 -2.71 10.67 2.00
C SER A 429 -3.24 11.51 0.84
N LEU A 430 -3.75 12.71 1.14
CA LEU A 430 -4.43 13.59 0.19
C LEU A 430 -3.62 14.86 -0.15
N GLY A 431 -2.34 14.89 0.23
CA GLY A 431 -1.43 16.02 0.00
C GLY A 431 -0.86 16.62 1.28
N GLU A 432 -1.21 16.09 2.46
CA GLU A 432 -0.63 16.51 3.73
C GLU A 432 0.90 16.34 3.67
N ASN A 433 1.64 17.42 3.96
CA ASN A 433 3.11 17.47 3.84
C ASN A 433 3.66 17.04 2.46
N GLY A 434 2.87 17.20 1.39
CA GLY A 434 3.26 16.79 0.04
C GLY A 434 3.26 15.27 -0.20
N VAL A 435 2.65 14.49 0.70
CA VAL A 435 2.45 13.05 0.56
C VAL A 435 1.08 12.78 -0.03
N TYR A 436 1.03 11.96 -1.07
CA TYR A 436 -0.19 11.54 -1.74
C TYR A 436 -0.25 10.01 -1.78
N LEU A 437 -1.43 9.47 -2.03
CA LEU A 437 -1.68 8.03 -2.14
C LEU A 437 -1.30 7.28 -0.85
N HIS A 438 -0.98 6.00 -1.01
CA HIS A 438 -0.69 5.06 0.05
C HIS A 438 0.53 4.18 -0.31
N GLY A 439 0.76 3.12 0.46
CA GLY A 439 1.92 2.24 0.29
C GLY A 439 3.20 2.78 0.93
N ALA A 440 3.10 3.73 1.87
CA ALA A 440 4.25 4.10 2.68
C ALA A 440 4.65 2.91 3.57
N PRO A 441 5.96 2.65 3.80
CA PRO A 441 6.37 1.65 4.78
C PRO A 441 5.69 1.91 6.12
N TYR A 442 5.03 0.90 6.70
CA TYR A 442 4.10 1.09 7.84
C TYR A 442 4.68 1.92 8.99
N PHE A 443 5.96 1.74 9.32
CA PHE A 443 6.65 2.48 10.40
C PHE A 443 6.93 3.97 10.09
N LEU A 444 6.79 4.39 8.83
CA LEU A 444 6.87 5.78 8.38
C LEU A 444 5.50 6.32 7.95
N ALA A 445 4.49 5.47 7.90
CA ALA A 445 3.20 5.84 7.36
C ALA A 445 2.49 6.81 8.30
N PRO A 446 1.90 7.90 7.78
CA PRO A 446 1.10 8.79 8.60
C PRO A 446 -0.16 8.08 9.08
N ASP A 447 -0.76 8.57 10.16
CA ASP A 447 -2.06 8.07 10.65
C ASP A 447 -3.13 8.06 9.56
N PHE A 448 -3.06 8.98 8.60
CA PHE A 448 -3.95 9.01 7.44
C PHE A 448 -3.93 7.72 6.59
N GLN A 449 -2.84 6.95 6.59
CA GLN A 449 -2.75 5.66 5.87
C GLN A 449 -3.02 4.45 6.76
N THR A 450 -2.89 4.56 8.08
CA THR A 450 -2.97 3.43 9.01
C THR A 450 -4.23 3.41 9.88
N LYS A 451 -4.94 4.55 9.99
CA LYS A 451 -6.21 4.67 10.71
C LYS A 451 -7.36 4.58 9.72
N VAL A 452 -8.14 3.51 9.85
CA VAL A 452 -9.20 3.15 8.90
C VAL A 452 -10.58 3.25 9.56
N PRO A 453 -11.63 3.55 8.79
CA PRO A 453 -12.99 3.44 9.28
C PRO A 453 -13.34 1.97 9.49
N ALA A 454 -14.03 1.69 10.60
CA ALA A 454 -14.69 0.42 10.83
C ALA A 454 -16.10 0.69 11.37
N MET A 455 -17.09 -0.01 10.82
CA MET A 455 -18.49 0.13 11.20
C MET A 455 -19.15 -1.24 11.34
N LEU A 456 -19.97 -1.40 12.38
CA LEU A 456 -20.72 -2.60 12.66
C LEU A 456 -22.21 -2.27 12.68
N TRP A 457 -23.00 -3.12 12.05
CA TRP A 457 -24.44 -3.17 12.21
C TRP A 457 -24.82 -4.60 12.60
N LEU A 458 -25.74 -4.71 13.55
CA LEU A 458 -26.34 -5.97 13.98
C LEU A 458 -27.85 -5.80 14.01
N GLU A 459 -28.55 -6.87 13.68
CA GLU A 459 -29.99 -6.97 13.90
C GLU A 459 -30.32 -6.92 15.39
N ASP A 460 -29.53 -7.61 16.23
CA ASP A 460 -29.64 -7.53 17.69
C ASP A 460 -29.17 -6.16 18.20
N LYS A 461 -30.14 -5.26 18.37
CA LYS A 461 -29.91 -3.91 18.87
C LYS A 461 -29.41 -3.86 20.31
N ASN A 462 -29.70 -4.87 21.14
CA ASN A 462 -29.20 -4.91 22.52
C ASN A 462 -27.70 -5.22 22.54
N GLN A 463 -27.26 -6.17 21.72
CA GLN A 463 -25.83 -6.46 21.56
C GLN A 463 -25.11 -5.22 21.02
N LEU A 464 -25.66 -4.57 19.98
CA LEU A 464 -25.08 -3.35 19.42
C LEU A 464 -24.97 -2.21 20.45
N GLU A 465 -25.97 -2.03 21.30
CA GLU A 465 -25.96 -1.02 22.38
C GLU A 465 -24.86 -1.30 23.41
N ASN A 466 -24.67 -2.57 23.80
CA ASN A 466 -23.60 -2.95 24.72
C ASN A 466 -22.21 -2.63 24.15
N LEU A 467 -22.03 -2.83 22.83
CA LEU A 467 -20.78 -2.56 22.12
C LEU A 467 -20.46 -1.06 21.99
N LYS A 468 -21.44 -0.15 22.18
CA LYS A 468 -21.18 1.30 22.20
C LYS A 468 -20.19 1.69 23.30
N ASN A 469 -20.13 0.93 24.40
CA ASN A 469 -19.19 1.20 25.51
C ASN A 469 -17.72 0.96 25.14
N ILE A 470 -17.45 0.13 24.13
CA ILE A 470 -16.09 -0.22 23.71
C ILE A 470 -15.69 0.44 22.38
N LYS A 471 -16.57 1.24 21.77
CA LYS A 471 -16.35 1.84 20.44
C LYS A 471 -15.08 2.70 20.34
N ASP A 472 -14.60 3.22 21.48
CA ASP A 472 -13.42 4.08 21.59
C ASP A 472 -12.15 3.33 22.06
N ASN A 473 -12.24 2.00 22.21
CA ASN A 473 -11.09 1.12 22.42
C ASN A 473 -10.27 1.01 21.13
N SER A 474 -9.01 0.59 21.28
CA SER A 474 -8.12 0.36 20.14
C SER A 474 -8.34 -1.02 19.55
N PHE A 475 -8.80 -1.07 18.31
CA PHE A 475 -8.93 -2.28 17.51
C PHE A 475 -8.07 -2.21 16.25
N SER A 476 -7.84 -3.35 15.63
CA SER A 476 -7.11 -3.45 14.38
C SER A 476 -7.67 -4.57 13.50
N HIS A 477 -7.09 -4.72 12.31
CA HIS A 477 -7.35 -5.88 11.45
C HIS A 477 -7.07 -7.23 12.13
N ASP A 478 -6.27 -7.26 13.19
CA ASP A 478 -6.01 -8.49 13.97
C ASP A 478 -7.30 -9.03 14.63
N ASN A 479 -8.29 -8.16 14.84
CA ASN A 479 -9.58 -8.54 15.41
C ASN A 479 -10.53 -9.21 14.41
N ILE A 480 -10.31 -9.04 13.10
CA ILE A 480 -11.30 -9.38 12.07
C ILE A 480 -11.50 -10.89 11.97
N PHE A 481 -10.40 -11.66 11.94
CA PHE A 481 -10.44 -13.12 11.90
C PHE A 481 -11.33 -13.68 13.01
N HIS A 482 -11.13 -13.20 14.24
CA HIS A 482 -11.83 -13.70 15.42
C HIS A 482 -13.26 -13.20 15.49
N THR A 483 -13.52 -11.95 15.12
CA THR A 483 -14.88 -11.37 15.08
C THR A 483 -15.78 -12.10 14.08
N ILE A 484 -15.25 -12.48 12.92
CA ILE A 484 -15.99 -13.28 11.93
C ILE A 484 -16.35 -14.66 12.52
N LEU A 485 -15.40 -15.33 13.17
CA LEU A 485 -15.66 -16.63 13.80
C LEU A 485 -16.68 -16.52 14.95
N GLY A 486 -16.59 -15.47 15.75
CA GLY A 486 -17.51 -15.18 16.85
C GLY A 486 -18.95 -14.99 16.39
N PHE A 487 -19.15 -14.30 15.25
CA PHE A 487 -20.51 -14.06 14.74
C PHE A 487 -21.25 -15.37 14.42
N PHE A 488 -20.52 -16.38 13.92
CA PHE A 488 -21.06 -17.69 13.58
C PHE A 488 -21.02 -18.71 14.73
N ASP A 489 -20.66 -18.28 15.95
CA ASP A 489 -20.50 -19.14 17.13
C ASP A 489 -19.59 -20.36 16.83
N ILE A 490 -18.46 -20.09 16.17
CA ILE A 490 -17.50 -21.12 15.76
C ILE A 490 -16.58 -21.48 16.93
N GLN A 491 -16.62 -22.74 17.32
CA GLN A 491 -15.65 -23.32 18.23
C GLN A 491 -14.47 -23.93 17.46
N THR A 492 -13.26 -23.46 17.74
CA THR A 492 -12.00 -24.00 17.20
C THR A 492 -10.82 -23.59 18.09
N SER A 493 -9.76 -24.40 18.12
CA SER A 493 -8.52 -24.14 18.85
C SER A 493 -7.77 -22.86 18.42
N ILE A 494 -8.07 -22.32 17.24
CA ILE A 494 -7.45 -21.09 16.72
C ILE A 494 -8.27 -19.82 16.99
N TYR A 495 -9.43 -19.92 17.64
CA TYR A 495 -10.24 -18.76 18.01
C TYR A 495 -9.75 -18.17 19.33
N ASP A 496 -9.50 -16.86 19.36
CA ASP A 496 -9.14 -16.08 20.54
C ASP A 496 -10.25 -15.06 20.84
N LYS A 497 -11.02 -15.35 21.89
CA LYS A 497 -12.11 -14.48 22.37
C LYS A 497 -11.67 -13.07 22.76
N ASN A 498 -10.39 -12.85 23.08
CA ASN A 498 -9.91 -11.51 23.44
C ASN A 498 -9.71 -10.61 22.22
N LEU A 499 -9.67 -11.21 21.02
CA LEU A 499 -9.57 -10.51 19.74
C LEU A 499 -10.93 -10.41 19.04
N ASP A 500 -11.97 -11.05 19.57
CA ASP A 500 -13.34 -10.93 19.09
C ASP A 500 -13.99 -9.64 19.62
N ILE A 501 -14.42 -8.76 18.72
CA ILE A 501 -15.02 -7.47 19.07
C ILE A 501 -16.44 -7.65 19.63
N ILE A 502 -17.16 -8.69 19.21
CA ILE A 502 -18.59 -8.85 19.51
C ILE A 502 -18.88 -9.80 20.69
N ASN A 503 -17.83 -10.33 21.32
CA ASN A 503 -17.90 -11.23 22.48
C ASN A 503 -18.11 -10.50 23.83
#